data_AF-A0A534P0Y7-F1
#
_entry.id   AF-A0A534P0Y7-F1
#
_cell.length_a   1.000
_cell.length_b   1.000
_cell.length_c   1.000
_cell.angle_alpha   90.00
_cell.angle_beta   90.00
_cell.angle_gamma   90.00
#
_symmetry.space_group_name_H-M   'P 1'
#
loop_
_entity.id
_entity.type
_entity.pdbx_description
1 polymer ?
#
loop_
_entity_poly.entity_id
_entity_poly.type
_entity_poly.pdbx_seq_one_letter_code
_entity_poly.pdbx_strand_id
1 'polypeptide(L)'
;MSPAFELIAGDPSLDFANTLSGDRFHAPRENLNEYGDLLAFARQAGLVDASCARGLAERAAREPGEAARVLARAIELREAIFRIFWALGSRKKPAPADLGLLNGELATALAHREIVARGGSYSFGWTECDDLDQPVWAIAVAAADLLADEDRGPIRMCGLAE
;
A
#
# COMPACT_ATOMS: atom_id res chain seq x y z
N MET A 1 -17.08 10.53 -8.37
CA MET A 1 -16.37 9.37 -8.94
C MET A 1 -14.91 9.62 -8.67
N SER A 2 -14.32 8.92 -7.71
CA SER A 2 -12.87 8.96 -7.52
C SER A 2 -12.19 8.42 -8.78
N PRO A 3 -11.06 9.00 -9.22
CA PRO A 3 -10.36 8.51 -10.40
C PRO A 3 -9.96 7.04 -10.19
N ALA A 4 -10.08 6.23 -11.25
CA ALA A 4 -9.58 4.86 -11.21
C ALA A 4 -8.06 4.89 -11.23
N PHE A 5 -7.42 4.14 -10.32
CA PHE A 5 -5.97 3.98 -10.29
C PHE A 5 -5.50 3.05 -11.41
N GLU A 6 -4.32 3.30 -11.96
CA GLU A 6 -3.73 2.41 -12.95
C GLU A 6 -3.00 1.26 -12.23
N LEU A 7 -3.64 0.09 -12.16
CA LEU A 7 -3.05 -1.13 -11.57
C LEU A 7 -2.28 -1.91 -12.65
N ILE A 8 -1.09 -1.42 -13.00
CA ILE A 8 -0.30 -1.90 -14.14
C ILE A 8 0.84 -2.82 -13.69
N ALA A 9 1.33 -2.68 -12.46
CA ALA A 9 2.51 -3.40 -11.99
C ALA A 9 2.22 -4.88 -11.67
N GLY A 10 0.96 -5.22 -11.41
CA GLY A 10 0.54 -6.58 -11.06
C GLY A 10 0.86 -6.98 -9.61
N ASP A 11 1.41 -6.05 -8.82
CA ASP A 11 1.61 -6.15 -7.38
C ASP A 11 1.04 -4.90 -6.69
N PRO A 12 0.18 -5.04 -5.66
CA PRO A 12 -0.46 -3.92 -4.99
C PRO A 12 0.51 -2.90 -4.38
N SER A 13 1.72 -3.29 -3.97
CA SER A 13 2.68 -2.35 -3.40
C SER A 13 3.32 -1.45 -4.47
N LEU A 14 3.58 -2.01 -5.65
CA LEU A 14 4.09 -1.25 -6.80
C LEU A 14 2.99 -0.35 -7.38
N ASP A 15 1.76 -0.86 -7.47
CA ASP A 15 0.62 -0.05 -7.90
C ASP A 15 0.34 1.08 -6.90
N PHE A 16 0.51 0.84 -5.60
CA PHE A 16 0.42 1.87 -4.58
C PHE A 16 1.50 2.95 -4.76
N ALA A 17 2.74 2.55 -5.03
CA ALA A 17 3.82 3.47 -5.36
C ALA A 17 3.49 4.35 -6.58
N ASN A 18 2.73 3.82 -7.54
CA ASN A 18 2.29 4.52 -8.76
C ASN A 18 1.04 5.40 -8.57
N THR A 19 0.46 5.44 -7.37
CA THR A 19 -0.62 6.41 -7.06
C THR A 19 -0.11 7.86 -7.13
N LEU A 20 1.19 8.09 -6.95
CA LEU A 20 1.82 9.36 -7.31
C LEU A 20 2.06 9.36 -8.83
N SER A 21 1.18 10.00 -9.58
CA SER A 21 1.23 9.98 -11.05
C SER A 21 2.09 11.12 -11.62
N GLY A 22 2.33 11.10 -12.93
CA GLY A 22 3.24 12.05 -13.59
C GLY A 22 4.71 11.68 -13.44
N ASP A 23 5.59 12.56 -13.92
CA ASP A 23 7.03 12.37 -13.75
C ASP A 23 7.38 12.63 -12.27
N ARG A 24 7.79 11.56 -11.57
CA ARG A 24 8.06 11.61 -10.14
C ARG A 24 9.19 12.58 -9.74
N PHE A 25 10.08 12.93 -10.67
CA PHE A 25 11.22 13.82 -10.43
C PHE A 25 10.99 15.25 -10.93
N HIS A 26 10.10 15.46 -11.91
CA HIS A 26 9.89 16.79 -12.51
C HIS A 26 8.50 17.37 -12.25
N ALA A 27 7.45 16.56 -12.31
CA ALA A 27 6.06 17.01 -12.22
C ALA A 27 5.15 15.94 -11.57
N PRO A 28 5.41 15.58 -10.30
CA PRO A 28 4.58 14.60 -9.60
C PRO A 28 3.18 15.18 -9.31
N ARG A 29 2.16 14.31 -9.38
CA ARG A 29 0.77 14.63 -9.06
C ARG A 29 0.26 13.70 -7.97
N GLU A 30 -0.02 14.29 -6.81
CA GLU A 30 -0.61 13.58 -5.68
C GLU A 30 -2.09 13.23 -5.95
N ASN A 31 -2.42 11.95 -5.85
CA ASN A 31 -3.78 11.44 -6.01
C ASN A 31 -4.37 10.89 -4.70
N LEU A 32 -3.59 10.83 -3.62
CA LEU A 32 -4.02 10.47 -2.26
C LEU A 32 -4.13 11.73 -1.40
N ASN A 33 -5.21 12.50 -1.60
CA ASN A 33 -5.42 13.78 -0.92
C ASN A 33 -6.20 13.62 0.38
N GLU A 34 -7.03 12.59 0.48
CA GLU A 34 -7.78 12.23 1.67
C GLU A 34 -7.81 10.71 1.90
N TYR A 35 -8.20 10.29 3.11
CA TYR A 35 -8.27 8.86 3.45
C TYR A 35 -9.22 8.07 2.53
N GLY A 36 -10.25 8.75 2.01
CA GLY A 36 -11.15 8.17 1.00
C GLY A 36 -10.42 7.73 -0.27
N ASP A 37 -9.37 8.43 -0.68
CA ASP A 37 -8.55 8.06 -1.85
C ASP A 37 -7.73 6.79 -1.56
N LEU A 38 -7.15 6.67 -0.36
CA LEU A 38 -6.44 5.47 0.08
C LEU A 38 -7.37 4.26 0.12
N LEU A 39 -8.60 4.41 0.63
CA LEU A 39 -9.61 3.35 0.61
C LEU A 39 -10.04 2.99 -0.81
N ALA A 40 -10.21 3.99 -1.69
CA ALA A 40 -10.54 3.75 -3.08
C ALA A 40 -9.45 2.91 -3.77
N PHE A 41 -8.17 3.25 -3.54
CA PHE A 41 -7.03 2.46 -4.01
C PHE A 41 -7.07 1.04 -3.45
N ALA A 42 -7.13 0.89 -2.12
CA ALA A 42 -7.05 -0.41 -1.46
C ALA A 42 -8.17 -1.35 -1.92
N ARG A 43 -9.38 -0.82 -2.12
CA ARG A 43 -10.50 -1.58 -2.68
C ARG A 43 -10.25 -1.97 -4.13
N GLN A 44 -9.76 -1.05 -4.96
CA GLN A 44 -9.49 -1.33 -6.37
C GLN A 44 -8.38 -2.39 -6.54
N ALA A 45 -7.35 -2.34 -5.69
CA ALA A 45 -6.25 -3.30 -5.65
C ALA A 45 -6.62 -4.65 -4.99
N GLY A 46 -7.86 -4.80 -4.50
CA GLY A 46 -8.33 -6.03 -3.85
C GLY A 46 -7.77 -6.27 -2.45
N LEU A 47 -7.14 -5.26 -1.84
CA LEU A 47 -6.58 -5.33 -0.48
C LEU A 47 -7.66 -5.30 0.60
N VAL A 48 -8.77 -4.62 0.33
CA VAL A 48 -9.97 -4.61 1.17
C VAL A 48 -11.22 -4.87 0.33
N ASP A 49 -12.19 -5.58 0.89
CA ASP A 49 -13.46 -5.80 0.21
C ASP A 49 -14.43 -4.60 0.36
N ALA A 50 -15.56 -4.64 -0.36
CA ALA A 50 -16.53 -3.56 -0.36
C ALA A 50 -17.21 -3.33 1.01
N SER A 51 -17.37 -4.38 1.81
CA SER A 51 -17.95 -4.26 3.15
C SER A 51 -16.97 -3.59 4.10
N CYS A 52 -15.72 -4.02 4.03
CA CYS A 52 -14.59 -3.47 4.76
C CYS A 52 -14.41 -1.98 4.47
N ALA A 53 -14.32 -1.61 3.19
CA ALA A 53 -14.13 -0.22 2.76
C ALA A 53 -15.25 0.71 3.26
N ARG A 54 -16.49 0.23 3.33
CA ARG A 54 -17.62 0.99 3.87
C ARG A 54 -17.49 1.21 5.39
N GLY A 55 -17.16 0.17 6.15
CA GLY A 55 -16.95 0.29 7.60
C GLY A 55 -15.84 1.27 7.95
N LEU A 56 -14.71 1.19 7.22
CA LEU A 56 -13.58 2.11 7.38
C LEU A 56 -13.95 3.55 6.98
N ALA A 57 -14.75 3.76 5.92
CA ALA A 57 -15.23 5.09 5.54
C ALA A 57 -16.12 5.72 6.63
N GLU A 58 -17.02 4.94 7.24
CA GLU A 58 -17.85 5.40 8.35
C GLU A 58 -17.01 5.75 9.59
N ARG A 59 -15.98 4.95 9.89
CA ARG A 59 -15.02 5.22 10.98
C ARG A 59 -14.22 6.48 10.70
N ALA A 60 -13.69 6.64 9.49
CA ALA A 60 -12.93 7.82 9.09
C ALA A 60 -13.75 9.11 9.20
N ALA A 61 -15.06 9.06 8.91
CA ALA A 61 -15.96 10.18 9.10
C ALA A 61 -16.16 10.56 10.58
N ARG A 62 -16.08 9.58 11.51
CA ARG A 62 -16.15 9.81 12.95
C ARG A 62 -14.82 10.30 13.54
N GLU A 63 -13.70 9.89 12.95
CA GLU A 63 -12.34 10.19 13.41
C GLU A 63 -11.46 10.79 12.30
N PRO A 64 -11.79 12.00 11.81
CA PRO A 64 -11.07 12.62 10.68
C PRO A 64 -9.60 12.90 11.01
N GLY A 65 -9.28 13.19 12.27
CA GLY A 65 -7.90 13.41 12.72
C GLY A 65 -7.04 12.16 12.62
N GLU A 66 -7.58 11.00 13.00
CA GLU A 66 -6.86 9.73 12.89
C GLU A 66 -6.75 9.29 11.43
N ALA A 67 -7.82 9.41 10.65
CA ALA A 67 -7.80 9.13 9.22
C ALA A 67 -6.72 9.93 8.46
N ALA A 68 -6.52 11.21 8.82
CA ALA A 68 -5.46 12.03 8.27
C ALA A 68 -4.04 11.56 8.70
N ARG A 69 -3.88 11.09 9.95
CA ARG A 69 -2.60 10.52 10.43
C ARG A 69 -2.25 9.23 9.70
N VAL A 70 -3.24 8.35 9.51
CA VAL A 70 -3.06 7.10 8.75
C VAL A 70 -2.69 7.40 7.30
N LEU A 71 -3.36 8.36 6.65
CA LEU A 71 -3.01 8.78 5.29
C LEU A 71 -1.56 9.28 5.20
N ALA A 72 -1.12 10.09 6.16
CA ALA A 72 0.26 10.58 6.18
C ALA A 72 1.28 9.45 6.30
N ARG A 73 1.03 8.46 7.17
CA ARG A 73 1.84 7.23 7.27
C ARG A 73 1.82 6.42 5.98
N ALA A 74 0.66 6.28 5.34
CA ALA A 74 0.52 5.58 4.08
C ALA A 74 1.37 6.25 2.98
N ILE A 75 1.38 7.57 2.90
CA ILE A 75 2.20 8.33 1.95
C ILE A 75 3.70 8.14 2.26
N GLU A 76 4.11 8.17 3.53
CA GLU A 76 5.50 7.90 3.91
C GLU A 76 5.94 6.49 3.50
N LEU A 77 5.10 5.49 3.77
CA LEU A 77 5.31 4.11 3.33
C LEU A 77 5.39 4.02 1.80
N ARG A 78 4.52 4.72 1.07
CA ARG A 78 4.53 4.77 -0.41
C ARG A 78 5.89 5.21 -0.94
N GLU A 79 6.43 6.28 -0.37
CA GLU A 79 7.71 6.82 -0.82
C GLU A 79 8.88 5.90 -0.45
N ALA A 80 8.82 5.22 0.70
CA ALA A 80 9.80 4.20 1.08
C ALA A 80 9.77 3.00 0.12
N ILE A 81 8.57 2.47 -0.18
CA ILE A 81 8.35 1.38 -1.15
C ILE A 81 8.95 1.75 -2.52
N PHE A 82 8.65 2.94 -3.02
CA PHE A 82 9.23 3.41 -4.28
C PHE A 82 10.76 3.43 -4.23
N ARG A 83 11.37 4.04 -3.20
CA ARG A 83 12.83 4.14 -3.10
C ARG A 83 13.50 2.77 -2.99
N ILE A 84 12.88 1.81 -2.28
CA ILE A 84 13.35 0.43 -2.19
C ILE A 84 13.39 -0.19 -3.59
N PHE A 85 12.27 -0.20 -4.29
CA PHE A 85 12.16 -0.87 -5.58
C PHE A 85 12.90 -0.14 -6.70
N TRP A 86 13.00 1.19 -6.63
CA TRP A 86 13.87 2.00 -7.48
C TRP A 86 15.35 1.62 -7.33
N ALA A 87 15.83 1.46 -6.09
CA ALA A 87 17.21 1.06 -5.83
C ALA A 87 17.48 -0.34 -6.41
N LEU A 88 16.57 -1.29 -6.20
CA LEU A 88 16.68 -2.66 -6.73
C LEU A 88 16.69 -2.68 -8.26
N GLY A 89 15.78 -1.95 -8.91
CA GLY A 89 15.76 -1.79 -10.37
C GLY A 89 17.05 -1.18 -10.91
N SER A 90 17.67 -0.27 -10.15
CA SER A 90 18.96 0.35 -10.44
C SER A 90 20.18 -0.51 -10.05
N ARG A 91 19.97 -1.77 -9.63
CA ARG A 91 21.02 -2.68 -9.11
C ARG A 91 21.83 -2.10 -7.93
N LYS A 92 21.17 -1.28 -7.11
CA LYS A 92 21.70 -0.71 -5.86
C LYS A 92 21.02 -1.36 -4.65
N LYS A 93 21.65 -1.24 -3.49
CA LYS A 93 21.03 -1.65 -2.22
C LYS A 93 20.04 -0.58 -1.76
N PRO A 94 18.83 -0.96 -1.30
CA PRO A 94 17.93 -0.04 -0.62
C PRO A 94 18.60 0.61 0.61
N ALA A 95 18.19 1.84 0.93
CA ALA A 95 18.68 2.50 2.13
C ALA A 95 18.13 1.80 3.39
N PRO A 96 18.93 1.63 4.46
CA PRO A 96 18.45 1.01 5.70
C PRO A 96 17.24 1.73 6.32
N ALA A 97 17.14 3.05 6.15
CA ALA A 97 16.01 3.84 6.65
C ALA A 97 14.68 3.47 5.96
N ASP A 98 14.70 3.28 4.63
CA ASP A 98 13.49 2.89 3.89
C ASP A 98 13.04 1.47 4.24
N LEU A 99 13.99 0.54 4.40
CA LEU A 99 13.71 -0.80 4.93
C LEU A 99 13.17 -0.74 6.37
N GLY A 100 13.68 0.18 7.19
CA GLY A 100 13.19 0.41 8.55
C GLY A 100 11.73 0.86 8.60
N LEU A 101 11.34 1.78 7.70
CA LEU A 101 9.95 2.22 7.56
C LEU A 101 9.03 1.06 7.17
N LEU A 102 9.38 0.30 6.13
CA LEU A 102 8.62 -0.87 5.71
C LEU A 102 8.50 -1.91 6.84
N ASN A 103 9.61 -2.20 7.52
CA ASN A 103 9.62 -3.18 8.62
C ASN A 103 8.78 -2.74 9.83
N GLY A 104 8.71 -1.44 10.12
CA GLY A 104 7.86 -0.90 11.20
C GLY A 104 6.37 -1.10 10.91
N GLU A 105 5.94 -0.77 9.69
CA GLU A 105 4.56 -0.98 9.25
C GLU A 105 4.23 -2.48 9.14
N LEU A 106 5.17 -3.29 8.63
CA LEU A 106 5.04 -4.75 8.56
C LEU A 106 4.90 -5.37 9.96
N ALA A 107 5.70 -4.95 10.94
CA ALA A 107 5.61 -5.48 12.30
C ALA A 107 4.22 -5.22 12.91
N THR A 108 3.68 -4.01 12.70
CA THR A 108 2.32 -3.65 13.14
C THR A 108 1.27 -4.50 12.43
N ALA A 109 1.40 -4.69 11.11
CA ALA A 109 0.52 -5.51 10.31
C ALA A 109 0.47 -6.98 10.78
N LEU A 110 1.64 -7.55 11.07
CA LEU A 110 1.79 -8.93 11.54
C LEU A 110 1.24 -9.14 12.96
N ALA A 111 1.31 -8.12 13.82
CA ALA A 111 0.76 -8.17 15.17
C ALA A 111 -0.77 -8.34 15.19
N HIS A 112 -1.47 -7.89 14.13
CA HIS A 112 -2.92 -7.97 13.98
C HIS A 112 -3.35 -9.11 13.04
N ARG A 113 -2.41 -9.90 12.50
CA ARG A 113 -2.70 -10.90 11.46
C ARG A 113 -3.19 -12.18 12.09
N GLU A 114 -4.32 -12.68 11.61
CA GLU A 114 -4.99 -13.88 12.12
C GLU A 114 -5.31 -14.87 11.00
N ILE A 115 -5.61 -16.12 11.37
CA ILE A 115 -6.20 -17.10 10.46
C ILE A 115 -7.71 -16.86 10.43
N VAL A 116 -8.22 -16.41 9.28
CA VAL A 116 -9.64 -16.13 9.06
C VAL A 116 -10.28 -17.20 8.18
N ALA A 117 -11.53 -17.55 8.48
CA ALA A 117 -12.32 -18.45 7.65
C ALA A 117 -12.99 -17.66 6.51
N ARG A 118 -12.77 -18.07 5.26
CA ARG A 118 -13.41 -17.49 4.07
C ARG A 118 -13.91 -18.59 3.13
N GLY A 119 -15.23 -18.65 2.92
CA GLY A 119 -15.83 -19.54 1.92
C GLY A 119 -15.52 -21.03 2.10
N GLY A 120 -15.33 -21.50 3.33
CA GLY A 120 -14.95 -22.89 3.62
C GLY A 120 -13.44 -23.19 3.56
N SER A 121 -12.61 -22.17 3.34
CA SER A 121 -11.16 -22.23 3.45
C SER A 121 -10.64 -21.34 4.58
N TYR A 122 -9.37 -21.51 4.94
CA TYR A 122 -8.67 -20.67 5.92
C TYR A 122 -7.53 -19.93 5.23
N SER A 123 -7.40 -18.65 5.50
CA SER A 123 -6.31 -17.82 4.99
C SER A 123 -5.84 -16.85 6.06
N PHE A 124 -4.60 -16.37 5.96
CA PHE A 124 -4.22 -15.20 6.75
C PHE A 124 -5.04 -13.98 6.33
N GLY A 125 -5.42 -13.16 7.30
CA GLY A 125 -6.15 -11.92 7.10
C GLY A 125 -6.30 -11.14 8.40
N TRP A 126 -7.29 -10.26 8.42
CA TRP A 126 -7.68 -9.48 9.60
C TRP A 126 -9.17 -9.69 9.84
N THR A 127 -9.53 -9.84 11.11
CA THR A 127 -10.85 -10.36 11.52
C THR A 127 -11.92 -9.27 11.55
N GLU A 128 -11.55 -8.03 11.88
CA GLU A 128 -12.46 -6.90 11.99
C GLU A 128 -12.04 -5.77 11.06
N CYS A 129 -12.94 -5.29 10.20
CA CYS A 129 -12.67 -4.16 9.28
C CYS A 129 -13.04 -2.82 9.91
N ASP A 130 -12.46 -2.54 11.07
CA ASP A 130 -12.76 -1.37 11.89
C ASP A 130 -11.53 -0.53 12.27
N ASP A 131 -10.32 -1.04 11.96
CA ASP A 131 -9.07 -0.30 12.11
C ASP A 131 -8.69 0.46 10.83
N LEU A 132 -8.50 1.78 10.98
CA LEU A 132 -8.15 2.66 9.87
C LEU A 132 -6.80 2.29 9.24
N ASP A 133 -5.90 1.61 9.95
CA ASP A 133 -4.58 1.21 9.46
C ASP A 133 -4.62 -0.01 8.51
N GLN A 134 -5.74 -0.71 8.37
CA GLN A 134 -5.81 -1.93 7.54
C GLN A 134 -5.30 -1.79 6.10
N PRO A 135 -5.62 -0.72 5.35
CA PRO A 135 -5.03 -0.50 4.03
C PRO A 135 -3.50 -0.46 4.08
N VAL A 136 -2.92 0.19 5.10
CA VAL A 136 -1.47 0.31 5.29
C VAL A 136 -0.86 -1.06 5.60
N TRP A 137 -1.52 -1.86 6.45
CA TRP A 137 -1.08 -3.21 6.77
C TRP A 137 -1.03 -4.11 5.53
N ALA A 138 -2.09 -4.07 4.71
CA ALA A 138 -2.18 -4.87 3.50
C ALA A 138 -1.11 -4.48 2.47
N ILE A 139 -0.84 -3.18 2.32
CA ILE A 139 0.23 -2.66 1.45
C ILE A 139 1.62 -3.08 1.97
N ALA A 140 1.87 -2.99 3.27
CA ALA A 140 3.16 -3.36 3.87
C ALA A 140 3.44 -4.86 3.71
N VAL A 141 2.44 -5.71 3.91
CA VAL A 141 2.55 -7.16 3.66
C VAL A 141 2.84 -7.43 2.19
N ALA A 142 2.10 -6.82 1.26
CA ALA A 142 2.35 -6.99 -0.18
C ALA A 142 3.78 -6.58 -0.58
N ALA A 143 4.26 -5.44 -0.07
CA ALA A 143 5.62 -4.96 -0.33
C ALA A 143 6.68 -5.91 0.21
N ALA A 144 6.47 -6.46 1.41
CA ALA A 144 7.39 -7.41 2.04
C ALA A 144 7.40 -8.76 1.29
N ASP A 145 6.23 -9.27 0.91
CA ASP A 145 6.10 -10.51 0.14
C ASP A 145 6.82 -10.37 -1.21
N LEU A 146 6.61 -9.27 -1.94
CA LEU A 146 7.32 -8.99 -3.20
C LEU A 146 8.84 -8.84 -2.99
N LEU A 147 9.27 -8.19 -1.91
CA LEU A 147 10.69 -7.99 -1.62
C LEU A 147 11.39 -9.32 -1.31
N ALA A 148 10.72 -10.21 -0.58
CA ALA A 148 11.21 -11.51 -0.14
C ALA A 148 11.09 -12.62 -1.19
N ASP A 149 10.30 -12.42 -2.25
CA ASP A 149 10.18 -13.36 -3.35
C ASP A 149 11.51 -13.50 -4.12
N GLU A 150 12.13 -14.69 -4.02
CA GLU A 150 13.37 -15.04 -4.71
C GLU A 150 13.19 -15.26 -6.21
N ASP A 151 11.98 -15.62 -6.64
CA ASP A 151 11.61 -15.83 -8.04
C ASP A 151 11.15 -14.52 -8.71
N ARG A 152 11.17 -13.41 -7.97
CA ARG A 152 10.85 -12.09 -8.50
C ARG A 152 11.80 -11.76 -9.66
N GLY A 153 11.23 -11.69 -10.85
CA GLY A 153 11.92 -11.17 -12.04
C GLY A 153 12.45 -9.74 -11.84
N PRO A 154 13.27 -9.23 -12.77
CA PRO A 154 13.79 -7.87 -12.65
C PRO A 154 12.64 -6.86 -12.60
N ILE A 155 12.64 -6.01 -11.59
CA ILE A 155 11.67 -4.92 -11.45
C ILE A 155 11.96 -3.89 -12.54
N ARG A 156 10.98 -3.66 -13.40
CA ARG A 156 11.06 -2.66 -14.48
C ARG A 156 10.30 -1.42 -14.04
N MET A 157 10.98 -0.28 -14.09
CA MET A 157 10.35 1.02 -13.82
C MET A 157 9.66 1.51 -15.09
N CYS A 158 8.33 1.66 -15.06
CA CYS A 158 7.60 2.36 -16.11
C CYS A 158 7.75 3.88 -15.91
N GLY A 159 7.96 4.63 -16.99
CA GLY A 159 7.99 6.11 -16.96
C GLY A 159 9.37 6.76 -16.97
N LEU A 160 10.46 5.98 -17.04
CA LEU A 160 11.77 6.50 -17.45
C LEU A 160 11.87 6.41 -18.97
N ALA A 161 11.21 7.34 -19.66
CA ALA A 161 11.63 7.62 -21.03
C ALA A 161 13.03 8.25 -20.95
N GLU A 162 13.98 7.70 -21.71
CA GLU A 162 15.19 8.43 -22.13
C GLU A 162 14.81 9.68 -22.93
#